data_AF-A0A8J3L9D8-F1
#
_entry.id   AF-A0A8J3L9D8-F1
#
_cell.length_a   1.000
_cell.length_b   1.000
_cell.length_c   1.000
_cell.angle_alpha   90.00
_cell.angle_beta   90.00
_cell.angle_gamma   90.00
#
_symmetry.space_group_name_H-M   'P 1'
#
loop_
_entity.id
_entity.type
_entity.pdbx_description
1 polymer ?
#
loop_
_entity_poly.entity_id
_entity_poly.type
_entity_poly.pdbx_seq_one_letter_code
_entity_poly.pdbx_strand_id
1 'polypeptide(L)'
;MRDYNNLNWPDGPFGAEFRPFGKPSKMLASVAVEWAESASGPVPVCTSVVYLRVKPAQTLQVDESSLAIGFRTSVVESTAGVADQVSAFDRCLVGARRHATILAGHILEDDLDRLDQTSHRRLPGVAGVREAWADRSVKGRGLATMVDTGFDLDGLPPPLDVPLASHPVSVPATPAEITQVAQQGLQRCLAIGLMAAVHADRMTWADTFRVTAAVANAAWDMFDAEARHALAA
;
A
#
# COMPACT_ATOMS: atom_id res chain seq x y z
N MET A 1 13.49 -11.57 4.73
CA MET A 1 12.37 -10.71 4.30
C MET A 1 12.56 -10.53 2.82
N ARG A 2 11.47 -10.65 2.06
CA ARG A 2 11.48 -10.50 0.60
C ARG A 2 10.79 -9.22 0.21
N ASP A 3 11.44 -8.44 -0.65
CA ASP A 3 10.93 -7.17 -1.17
C ASP A 3 10.58 -7.29 -2.65
N TYR A 4 9.39 -6.83 -3.01
CA TYR A 4 8.85 -6.71 -4.36
C TYR A 4 8.59 -5.24 -4.68
N ASN A 5 9.12 -4.74 -5.78
CA ASN A 5 8.99 -3.35 -6.22
C ASN A 5 9.33 -3.22 -7.71
N ASN A 6 8.61 -2.37 -8.44
CA ASN A 6 8.87 -2.14 -9.87
C ASN A 6 9.88 -1.00 -10.08
N LEU A 7 11.05 -1.15 -9.44
CA LEU A 7 12.15 -0.24 -9.05
C LEU A 7 12.64 0.91 -9.95
N ASN A 8 11.87 1.44 -10.89
CA ASN A 8 12.14 2.79 -11.40
C ASN A 8 11.72 3.90 -10.42
N TRP A 9 11.37 3.56 -9.18
CA TRP A 9 10.95 4.49 -8.14
C TRP A 9 11.98 4.49 -6.99
N PRO A 10 12.56 5.64 -6.65
CA PRO A 10 13.49 5.76 -5.53
C PRO A 10 12.80 5.51 -4.19
N ASP A 11 13.58 5.21 -3.14
CA ASP A 11 13.08 4.96 -1.76
C ASP A 11 12.13 6.07 -1.25
N GLY A 12 12.24 7.29 -1.81
CA GLY A 12 11.26 8.36 -1.67
C GLY A 12 10.71 8.78 -3.04
N PRO A 13 9.56 8.25 -3.50
CA PRO A 13 9.06 8.58 -4.84
C PRO A 13 8.57 10.03 -4.98
N PHE A 14 8.51 10.74 -3.86
CA PHE A 14 8.02 12.09 -3.76
C PHE A 14 9.10 13.17 -3.92
N GLY A 15 10.38 12.80 -3.96
CA GLY A 15 11.51 13.72 -4.00
C GLY A 15 11.70 14.42 -5.35
N ALA A 16 11.98 15.73 -5.32
CA ALA A 16 12.46 16.49 -6.48
C ALA A 16 13.91 16.12 -6.86
N GLU A 17 14.64 15.48 -5.94
CA GLU A 17 16.03 15.04 -6.12
C GLU A 17 16.25 14.04 -7.27
N PHE A 18 15.17 13.42 -7.75
CA PHE A 18 15.19 12.50 -8.90
C PHE A 18 14.69 13.14 -10.20
N ARG A 19 14.39 14.44 -10.20
CA ARG A 19 14.02 15.20 -11.39
C ARG A 19 14.83 16.49 -11.48
N PRO A 20 15.94 16.51 -12.22
CA PRO A 20 16.69 17.74 -12.46
C PRO A 20 15.83 18.84 -13.09
N PHE A 21 14.74 18.46 -13.80
CA PHE A 21 13.76 19.37 -14.39
C PHE A 21 12.34 18.80 -14.25
N GLY A 22 11.38 19.63 -13.81
CA GLY A 22 9.94 19.31 -13.79
C GLY A 22 9.26 19.58 -12.45
N LYS A 23 7.95 19.89 -12.48
CA LYS A 23 7.16 20.05 -11.25
C LYS A 23 7.00 18.69 -10.55
N PRO A 24 7.03 18.64 -9.20
CA PRO A 24 6.75 17.41 -8.45
C PRO A 24 5.38 16.86 -8.84
N SER A 25 5.31 15.59 -9.25
CA SER A 25 4.03 14.93 -9.52
C SER A 25 3.25 14.76 -8.22
N LYS A 26 1.97 15.14 -8.24
CA LYS A 26 1.06 14.87 -7.12
C LYS A 26 0.71 13.39 -7.12
N MET A 27 0.84 12.76 -5.96
CA MET A 27 0.64 11.33 -5.80
C MET A 27 -0.28 11.04 -4.64
N LEU A 28 -1.09 10.01 -4.78
CA LEU A 28 -1.74 9.32 -3.70
C LEU A 28 -0.83 8.18 -3.26
N ALA A 29 -0.69 7.98 -1.96
CA ALA A 29 -0.09 6.79 -1.37
C ALA A 29 -1.20 6.02 -0.66
N SER A 30 -1.22 4.72 -0.84
CA SER A 30 -2.09 3.80 -0.08
C SER A 30 -1.22 2.80 0.62
N VAL A 31 -1.67 2.36 1.79
CA VAL A 31 -0.93 1.40 2.64
C VAL A 31 -1.85 0.28 3.10
N ALA A 32 -1.28 -0.91 3.24
CA ALA A 32 -1.95 -2.07 3.80
C ALA A 32 -0.97 -2.94 4.60
N VAL A 33 -1.47 -3.59 5.64
CA VAL A 33 -0.76 -4.60 6.41
C VAL A 33 -1.58 -5.89 6.40
N GLU A 34 -0.93 -7.02 6.13
CA GLU A 34 -1.52 -8.34 6.35
C GLU A 34 -0.93 -8.95 7.63
N TRP A 35 -1.81 -9.50 8.46
CA TRP A 35 -1.46 -10.07 9.75
C TRP A 35 -1.70 -11.57 9.75
N ALA A 36 -0.75 -12.31 10.31
CA ALA A 36 -0.94 -13.70 10.67
C ALA A 36 -1.01 -13.86 12.19
N GLU A 37 -1.82 -14.82 12.64
CA GLU A 37 -1.81 -15.25 14.03
C GLU A 37 -0.64 -16.21 14.28
N SER A 38 0.09 -15.98 15.38
CA SER A 38 1.18 -16.87 15.83
C SER A 38 1.03 -17.20 17.31
N ALA A 39 1.77 -18.20 17.79
CA ALA A 39 1.78 -18.56 19.21
C ALA A 39 2.22 -17.39 20.12
N SER A 40 3.02 -16.45 19.59
CA SER A 40 3.48 -15.25 20.29
C SER A 40 2.58 -14.03 20.08
N GLY A 41 1.44 -14.17 19.39
CA GLY A 41 0.53 -13.09 19.04
C GLY A 41 0.56 -12.72 17.54
N PRO A 42 -0.09 -11.60 17.17
CA PRO A 42 -0.21 -11.19 15.77
C PRO A 42 1.15 -10.76 15.20
N VAL A 43 1.44 -11.19 13.98
CA VAL A 43 2.68 -10.89 13.25
C VAL A 43 2.33 -10.20 11.94
N PRO A 44 2.91 -9.02 11.62
CA PRO A 44 2.68 -8.38 10.34
C PRO A 44 3.49 -9.15 9.28
N VAL A 45 2.83 -10.01 8.51
CA VAL A 45 3.50 -10.88 7.54
C VAL A 45 3.75 -10.21 6.21
N CYS A 46 2.99 -9.17 5.89
CA CYS A 46 3.18 -8.37 4.69
C CYS A 46 2.85 -6.90 4.95
N THR A 47 3.66 -6.02 4.39
CA THR A 47 3.37 -4.58 4.32
C THR A 47 3.45 -4.12 2.89
N SER A 48 2.44 -3.40 2.42
CA SER A 48 2.37 -2.90 1.06
C SER A 48 2.15 -1.40 1.05
N VAL A 49 2.79 -0.75 0.07
CA VAL A 49 2.59 0.67 -0.24
C VAL A 49 2.43 0.81 -1.75
N VAL A 50 1.33 1.39 -2.19
CA VAL A 50 1.04 1.68 -3.60
C VAL A 50 0.98 3.18 -3.81
N TYR A 51 1.62 3.64 -4.88
CA TYR A 51 1.66 5.03 -5.30
C TYR A 51 0.95 5.20 -6.64
N LEU A 52 -0.04 6.09 -6.65
CA LEU A 52 -0.83 6.45 -7.83
C LEU A 52 -0.58 7.92 -8.17
N ARG A 53 -0.38 8.22 -9.46
CA ARG A 53 -0.34 9.62 -9.91
C ARG A 53 -1.75 10.18 -9.92
N VAL A 54 -1.91 11.37 -9.33
CA VAL A 54 -3.20 12.09 -9.31
C VAL A 54 -3.05 13.49 -9.89
N LYS A 55 -4.13 14.03 -10.44
CA LYS A 55 -4.18 15.42 -10.93
C LYS A 55 -5.14 16.25 -10.08
N PRO A 56 -4.70 17.40 -9.51
CA PRO A 56 -5.51 18.20 -8.60
C PRO A 56 -6.83 18.77 -9.17
N ALA A 57 -6.96 18.89 -10.49
CA ALA A 57 -8.12 19.51 -11.13
C ALA A 57 -8.72 18.64 -12.26
N GLN A 58 -8.41 17.34 -12.27
CA GLN A 58 -8.89 16.42 -13.30
C GLN A 58 -9.15 15.05 -12.70
N THR A 59 -10.37 14.56 -12.88
CA THR A 59 -10.71 13.14 -12.70
C THR A 59 -10.22 12.36 -13.91
N LEU A 60 -9.42 11.33 -13.69
CA LEU A 60 -8.88 10.48 -14.74
C LEU A 60 -9.77 9.25 -14.92
N GLN A 61 -10.26 9.03 -16.13
CA GLN A 61 -10.83 7.73 -16.52
C GLN A 61 -9.67 6.72 -16.60
N VAL A 62 -9.74 5.63 -15.85
CA VAL A 62 -8.71 4.58 -15.82
C VAL A 62 -9.30 3.20 -16.04
N ASP A 63 -8.44 2.29 -16.48
CA ASP A 63 -8.67 0.86 -16.62
C ASP A 63 -7.38 0.11 -16.23
N GLU A 64 -7.41 -1.21 -16.22
CA GLU A 64 -6.27 -2.06 -15.84
C GLU A 64 -5.04 -1.98 -16.78
N SER A 65 -5.19 -1.40 -17.97
CA SER A 65 -4.12 -1.25 -18.97
C SER A 65 -3.47 0.14 -18.97
N SER A 66 -4.24 1.16 -18.57
CA SER A 66 -3.84 2.57 -18.55
C SER A 66 -3.26 3.02 -17.20
N LEU A 67 -3.51 2.25 -16.14
CA LEU A 67 -3.08 2.60 -14.79
C LEU A 67 -1.58 2.33 -14.58
N ALA A 68 -0.80 3.39 -14.48
CA ALA A 68 0.59 3.31 -14.03
C ALA A 68 0.64 3.27 -12.49
N ILE A 69 1.09 2.14 -11.94
CA ILE A 69 1.25 1.93 -10.50
C ILE A 69 2.74 1.79 -10.12
N GLY A 70 3.17 2.54 -9.11
CA GLY A 70 4.42 2.30 -8.41
C GLY A 70 4.13 1.59 -7.09
N PHE A 71 4.94 0.62 -6.68
CA PHE A 71 4.69 -0.06 -5.41
C PHE A 71 5.94 -0.55 -4.71
N ARG A 72 5.79 -0.80 -3.41
CA ARG A 72 6.71 -1.59 -2.58
C ARG A 72 5.87 -2.54 -1.73
N THR A 73 6.16 -3.82 -1.81
CA THR A 73 5.56 -4.85 -0.95
C THR A 73 6.69 -5.66 -0.33
N SER A 74 6.63 -5.83 0.99
CA SER A 74 7.61 -6.59 1.76
C SER A 74 6.90 -7.70 2.49
N VAL A 75 7.43 -8.92 2.41
CA VAL A 75 6.90 -10.12 3.09
C VAL A 75 7.96 -10.74 3.99
N VAL A 76 7.57 -11.13 5.20
CA VAL A 76 8.47 -11.82 6.12
C VAL A 76 8.67 -13.28 5.68
N GLU A 77 9.92 -13.71 5.61
CA GLU A 77 10.28 -15.12 5.37
C GLU A 77 10.50 -15.88 6.69
N SER A 78 10.69 -15.12 7.78
CA SER A 78 10.84 -15.61 9.14
C SER A 78 10.58 -14.46 10.11
N THR A 79 10.31 -14.79 11.37
CA THR A 79 10.05 -13.81 12.43
C THR A 79 11.22 -12.85 12.67
N ALA A 80 12.46 -13.26 12.35
CA ALA A 80 13.64 -12.40 12.45
C ALA A 80 13.58 -11.18 11.50
N GLY A 81 12.84 -11.28 10.39
CA GLY A 81 12.70 -10.19 9.41
C GLY A 81 11.61 -9.16 9.75
N VAL A 82 10.79 -9.41 10.77
CA VAL A 82 9.64 -8.55 11.12
C VAL A 82 10.09 -7.13 11.46
N ALA A 83 11.14 -6.98 12.29
CA ALA A 83 11.61 -5.67 12.72
C ALA A 83 12.09 -4.80 11.55
N ASP A 84 12.73 -5.40 10.55
CA ASP A 84 13.24 -4.70 9.37
C ASP A 84 12.09 -4.31 8.43
N GLN A 85 11.10 -5.20 8.24
CA GLN A 85 9.88 -4.91 7.49
C GLN A 85 9.13 -3.72 8.08
N VAL A 86 8.85 -3.76 9.38
CA VAL A 86 8.14 -2.69 10.09
C VAL A 86 8.93 -1.39 10.01
N SER A 87 10.27 -1.45 10.13
CA SER A 87 11.13 -0.27 10.00
C SER A 87 11.09 0.32 8.58
N ALA A 88 11.00 -0.52 7.54
CA ALA A 88 10.87 -0.06 6.15
C ALA A 88 9.52 0.59 5.89
N PHE A 89 8.44 -0.05 6.36
CA PHE A 89 7.08 0.48 6.27
C PHE A 89 6.93 1.81 7.00
N ASP A 90 7.51 1.94 8.21
CA ASP A 90 7.52 3.18 8.98
C ASP A 90 8.14 4.35 8.20
N ARG A 91 9.26 4.11 7.49
CA ARG A 91 9.88 5.13 6.62
C ARG A 91 8.95 5.54 5.47
N CYS A 92 8.24 4.57 4.87
CA CYS A 92 7.25 4.88 3.84
C CYS A 92 6.11 5.74 4.40
N LEU A 93 5.64 5.49 5.62
CA LEU A 93 4.62 6.31 6.28
C LEU A 93 5.10 7.75 6.53
N VAL A 94 6.35 7.93 6.97
CA VAL A 94 6.95 9.27 7.12
C VAL A 94 6.93 10.02 5.78
N GLY A 95 7.40 9.37 4.70
CA GLY A 95 7.44 9.96 3.37
C GLY A 95 6.04 10.28 2.83
N ALA A 96 5.11 9.33 2.93
CA ALA A 96 3.75 9.49 2.45
C ALA A 96 3.01 10.62 3.18
N ARG A 97 3.09 10.68 4.51
CA ARG A 97 2.45 11.75 5.29
C ARG A 97 2.95 13.14 4.89
N ARG A 98 4.25 13.29 4.62
CA ARG A 98 4.88 14.57 4.30
C ARG A 98 4.70 15.01 2.86
N HIS A 99 4.60 14.08 1.92
CA HIS A 99 4.75 14.42 0.51
C HIS A 99 3.64 13.90 -0.39
N ALA A 100 2.85 12.92 0.04
CA ALA A 100 1.67 12.53 -0.71
C ALA A 100 0.63 13.65 -0.66
N THR A 101 -0.21 13.70 -1.69
CA THR A 101 -1.42 14.55 -1.69
C THR A 101 -2.50 13.89 -0.85
N ILE A 102 -2.58 12.56 -0.92
CA ILE A 102 -3.51 11.71 -0.18
C ILE A 102 -2.73 10.54 0.39
N LEU A 103 -2.94 10.20 1.66
CA LEU A 103 -2.52 8.96 2.29
C LEU A 103 -3.77 8.16 2.64
N ALA A 104 -3.91 6.97 2.07
CA ALA A 104 -5.08 6.13 2.20
C ALA A 104 -4.79 4.83 2.95
N GLY A 105 -5.76 4.38 3.75
CA GLY A 105 -5.77 3.10 4.43
C GLY A 105 -7.18 2.52 4.49
N HIS A 106 -7.34 1.34 5.07
CA HIS A 106 -8.65 0.72 5.32
C HIS A 106 -8.70 0.21 6.75
N ILE A 107 -9.47 0.89 7.60
CA ILE A 107 -9.50 0.65 9.05
C ILE A 107 -8.06 0.66 9.59
N LEU A 108 -7.29 1.67 9.16
CA LEU A 108 -5.84 1.68 9.34
C LEU A 108 -5.43 1.90 10.81
N GLU A 109 -6.32 2.50 11.61
CA GLU A 109 -6.09 2.73 13.04
C GLU A 109 -5.73 1.44 13.77
N ASP A 110 -6.47 0.35 13.52
CA ASP A 110 -6.22 -0.97 14.12
C ASP A 110 -4.83 -1.51 13.74
N ASP A 111 -4.42 -1.35 12.49
CA ASP A 111 -3.09 -1.76 12.02
C ASP A 111 -1.97 -0.93 12.67
N LEU A 112 -2.17 0.38 12.82
CA LEU A 112 -1.20 1.28 13.45
C LEU A 112 -1.04 0.99 14.93
N ASP A 113 -2.14 0.74 15.65
CA ASP A 113 -2.11 0.36 17.06
C ASP A 113 -1.42 -0.99 17.26
N ARG A 114 -1.70 -1.99 16.42
CA ARG A 114 -1.03 -3.29 16.47
C ARG A 114 0.47 -3.17 16.17
N LEU A 115 0.88 -2.34 15.21
CA LEU A 115 2.30 -2.09 14.91
C LEU A 115 3.02 -1.42 16.09
N ASP A 116 2.38 -0.44 16.74
CA ASP A 116 2.94 0.23 17.92
C ASP A 116 3.09 -0.75 19.10
N GLN A 117 2.10 -1.62 19.32
CA GLN A 117 2.11 -2.61 20.41
C GLN A 117 3.12 -3.75 20.19
N THR A 118 3.35 -4.16 18.95
CA THR A 118 4.24 -5.29 18.60
C THR A 118 5.70 -4.88 18.44
N SER A 119 5.99 -3.58 18.24
CA SER A 119 7.34 -3.09 18.05
C SER A 119 8.00 -2.68 19.37
N HIS A 120 9.22 -3.16 19.61
CA HIS A 120 10.07 -2.65 20.69
C HIS A 120 10.86 -1.39 20.31
N ARG A 121 10.75 -0.95 19.05
CA ARG A 121 11.42 0.23 18.51
C ARG A 121 10.43 1.36 18.35
N ARG A 122 10.91 2.59 18.50
CA ARG A 122 10.14 3.79 18.17
C ARG A 122 9.84 3.82 16.66
N LEU A 123 8.57 3.94 16.31
CA LEU A 123 8.07 4.03 14.94
C LEU A 123 7.52 5.45 14.68
N PRO A 124 8.36 6.43 14.29
CA PRO A 124 7.93 7.82 14.12
C PRO A 124 6.89 8.01 13.00
N GLY A 125 6.93 7.19 11.95
CA GLY A 125 5.92 7.17 10.89
C GLY A 125 4.57 6.67 11.40
N VAL A 126 4.55 5.51 12.06
CA VAL A 126 3.34 4.93 12.68
C VAL A 126 2.75 5.91 13.69
N ALA A 127 3.54 6.39 14.64
CA ALA A 127 3.08 7.32 15.67
C ALA A 127 2.53 8.62 15.05
N GLY A 128 3.24 9.20 14.08
CA GLY A 128 2.83 10.44 13.44
C GLY A 128 1.60 10.29 12.54
N VAL A 129 1.45 9.15 11.86
CA VAL A 129 0.23 8.87 11.09
C VAL A 129 -0.93 8.63 12.03
N ARG A 130 -0.77 7.82 13.07
CA ARG A 130 -1.81 7.53 14.07
C ARG A 130 -2.36 8.80 14.73
N GLU A 131 -1.49 9.68 15.21
CA GLU A 131 -1.89 10.97 15.80
C GLU A 131 -2.77 11.79 14.84
N ALA A 132 -2.42 11.84 13.55
CA ALA A 132 -3.19 12.56 12.56
C ALA A 132 -4.40 11.79 12.02
N TRP A 133 -4.44 10.46 12.18
CA TRP A 133 -5.54 9.61 11.71
C TRP A 133 -6.81 9.78 12.55
N ALA A 134 -6.64 10.03 13.86
CA ALA A 134 -7.75 10.32 14.78
C ALA A 134 -8.55 11.56 14.35
N ASP A 135 -7.85 12.60 13.87
CA ASP A 135 -8.43 13.84 13.36
C ASP A 135 -8.34 13.94 11.83
N ARG A 136 -8.44 12.81 11.10
CA ARG A 136 -8.17 12.74 9.65
C ARG A 136 -9.03 13.66 8.78
N SER A 137 -10.20 14.08 9.28
CA SER A 137 -11.08 15.06 8.61
C SER A 137 -10.48 16.47 8.57
N VAL A 138 -9.52 16.77 9.44
CA VAL A 138 -8.83 18.06 9.52
C VAL A 138 -7.50 17.98 8.77
N LYS A 139 -7.43 18.63 7.61
CA LYS A 139 -6.19 18.66 6.84
C LYS A 139 -5.12 19.54 7.49
N GLY A 140 -4.02 18.92 7.92
CA GLY A 140 -2.81 19.62 8.33
C GLY A 140 -2.14 20.38 7.19
N ARG A 141 -1.64 21.60 7.48
CA ARG A 141 -0.94 22.43 6.48
C ARG A 141 0.33 21.72 6.00
N GLY A 142 0.44 21.51 4.69
CA GLY A 142 1.62 20.90 4.07
C GLY A 142 1.73 19.38 4.26
N LEU A 143 0.68 18.73 4.77
CA LEU A 143 0.61 17.28 4.93
C LEU A 143 -0.42 16.67 3.96
N ALA A 144 -0.33 15.35 3.79
CA ALA A 144 -1.30 14.57 3.04
C ALA A 144 -2.70 14.68 3.66
N THR A 145 -3.72 14.74 2.81
CA THR A 145 -5.10 14.44 3.24
C THR A 145 -5.19 12.95 3.57
N MET A 146 -5.79 12.59 4.70
CA MET A 146 -5.92 11.20 5.12
C MET A 146 -7.31 10.68 4.74
N VAL A 147 -7.37 9.45 4.24
CA VAL A 147 -8.63 8.79 3.84
C VAL A 147 -8.64 7.38 4.40
N ASP A 148 -9.60 7.09 5.25
CA ASP A 148 -9.90 5.74 5.70
C ASP A 148 -11.06 5.17 4.91
N THR A 149 -10.74 4.26 3.99
CA THR A 149 -11.74 3.64 3.11
C THR A 149 -12.74 2.73 3.84
N GLY A 150 -12.52 2.41 5.11
CA GLY A 150 -13.48 1.68 5.93
C GLY A 150 -14.60 2.56 6.49
N PHE A 151 -14.39 3.88 6.55
CA PHE A 151 -15.28 4.82 7.24
C PHE A 151 -15.68 6.04 6.40
N ASP A 152 -14.80 6.50 5.52
CA ASP A 152 -14.94 7.79 4.84
C ASP A 152 -15.60 7.66 3.45
N LEU A 153 -15.83 6.43 2.97
CA LEU A 153 -16.50 6.20 1.69
C LEU A 153 -18.01 6.48 1.80
N ASP A 154 -18.45 7.55 1.15
CA ASP A 154 -19.87 7.86 1.00
C ASP A 154 -20.46 7.12 -0.22
N GLY A 155 -21.70 6.64 -0.07
CA GLY A 155 -22.47 6.04 -1.18
C GLY A 155 -22.04 4.61 -1.54
N LEU A 156 -22.52 4.13 -2.69
CA LEU A 156 -22.16 2.80 -3.18
C LEU A 156 -20.80 2.89 -3.88
N PRO A 157 -19.74 2.22 -3.37
CA PRO A 157 -18.44 2.23 -3.99
C PRO A 157 -18.51 1.62 -5.41
N PRO A 158 -17.77 2.17 -6.40
CA PRO A 158 -17.65 1.51 -7.69
C PRO A 158 -17.04 0.10 -7.52
N PRO A 159 -17.45 -0.87 -8.33
CA PRO A 159 -17.09 -2.26 -8.10
C PRO A 159 -15.61 -2.54 -8.39
N LEU A 160 -15.02 -3.37 -7.53
CA LEU A 160 -13.67 -3.94 -7.65
C LEU A 160 -13.77 -5.48 -7.60
N ASP A 161 -12.84 -6.18 -8.24
CA ASP A 161 -12.72 -7.65 -8.17
C ASP A 161 -11.96 -8.15 -6.92
N VAL A 162 -11.41 -7.24 -6.11
CA VAL A 162 -10.68 -7.51 -4.87
C VAL A 162 -11.35 -6.75 -3.72
N PRO A 163 -11.63 -7.40 -2.57
CA PRO A 163 -12.19 -6.70 -1.41
C PRO A 163 -11.15 -5.84 -0.69
N LEU A 164 -11.61 -4.82 0.04
CA LEU A 164 -10.74 -3.94 0.84
C LEU A 164 -10.35 -4.55 2.19
N ALA A 165 -11.21 -5.41 2.74
CA ALA A 165 -10.99 -6.07 4.01
C ALA A 165 -9.78 -7.03 3.93
N SER A 166 -9.01 -7.10 5.02
CA SER A 166 -7.95 -8.10 5.16
C SER A 166 -8.54 -9.50 5.14
N HIS A 167 -7.76 -10.45 4.61
CA HIS A 167 -8.08 -11.87 4.75
C HIS A 167 -7.15 -12.48 5.80
N PRO A 168 -7.62 -13.45 6.58
CA PRO A 168 -6.74 -14.23 7.44
C PRO A 168 -5.63 -14.87 6.61
N VAL A 169 -4.39 -14.59 6.96
CA VAL A 169 -3.21 -15.20 6.35
C VAL A 169 -2.40 -15.97 7.40
N SER A 170 -1.73 -17.02 6.97
CA SER A 170 -0.74 -17.72 7.79
C SER A 170 0.64 -17.08 7.60
N VAL A 171 1.56 -17.35 8.53
CA VAL A 171 2.98 -17.03 8.31
C VAL A 171 3.45 -17.87 7.12
N PRO A 172 3.91 -17.26 6.01
CA PRO A 172 4.29 -18.01 4.83
C PRO A 172 5.55 -18.84 5.11
N ALA A 173 5.51 -20.12 4.76
CA ALA A 173 6.59 -21.08 5.01
C ALA A 173 7.33 -21.49 3.73
N THR A 174 6.68 -21.32 2.58
CA THR A 174 7.23 -21.68 1.27
C THR A 174 7.40 -20.45 0.37
N PRO A 175 8.30 -20.50 -0.64
CA PRO A 175 8.40 -19.45 -1.64
C PRO A 175 7.07 -19.12 -2.33
N ALA A 176 6.25 -20.13 -2.64
CA ALA A 176 4.95 -19.93 -3.27
C ALA A 176 3.98 -19.17 -2.36
N GLU A 177 3.94 -19.47 -1.06
CA GLU A 177 3.13 -18.74 -0.08
C GLU A 177 3.63 -17.30 0.10
N ILE A 178 4.94 -17.07 0.08
CA ILE A 178 5.53 -15.72 0.12
C ILE A 178 5.03 -14.89 -1.07
N THR A 179 5.12 -15.44 -2.28
CA THR A 179 4.64 -14.79 -3.51
C THR A 179 3.14 -14.52 -3.45
N GLN A 180 2.34 -15.49 -2.98
CA GLN A 180 0.89 -15.36 -2.85
C GLN A 180 0.51 -14.25 -1.86
N VAL A 181 1.13 -14.21 -0.68
CA VAL A 181 0.89 -13.18 0.34
C VAL A 181 1.30 -11.80 -0.20
N ALA A 182 2.42 -11.70 -0.91
CA ALA A 182 2.85 -10.45 -1.55
C ALA A 182 1.82 -9.95 -2.58
N GLN A 183 1.31 -10.85 -3.42
CA GLN A 183 0.32 -10.52 -4.44
C GLN A 183 -1.00 -10.06 -3.81
N GLN A 184 -1.48 -10.77 -2.78
CA GLN A 184 -2.70 -10.42 -2.05
C GLN A 184 -2.58 -9.05 -1.35
N GLY A 185 -1.49 -8.82 -0.62
CA GLY A 185 -1.24 -7.55 0.06
C GLY A 185 -1.14 -6.38 -0.92
N LEU A 186 -0.47 -6.59 -2.06
CA LEU A 186 -0.37 -5.58 -3.12
C LEU A 186 -1.73 -5.28 -3.77
N GLN A 187 -2.52 -6.31 -4.07
CA GLN A 187 -3.86 -6.16 -4.65
C GLN A 187 -4.78 -5.38 -3.70
N ARG A 188 -4.84 -5.76 -2.43
CA ARG A 188 -5.63 -5.03 -1.43
C ARG A 188 -5.16 -3.59 -1.29
N CYS A 189 -3.84 -3.36 -1.22
CA CYS A 189 -3.28 -2.01 -1.15
C CYS A 189 -3.68 -1.16 -2.37
N LEU A 190 -3.65 -1.73 -3.58
CA LEU A 190 -4.09 -1.04 -4.79
C LEU A 190 -5.60 -0.74 -4.73
N ALA A 191 -6.41 -1.69 -4.30
CA ALA A 191 -7.86 -1.51 -4.14
C ALA A 191 -8.17 -0.32 -3.19
N ILE A 192 -7.48 -0.23 -2.05
CA ILE A 192 -7.57 0.90 -1.11
C ILE A 192 -7.22 2.22 -1.81
N GLY A 193 -6.12 2.26 -2.56
CA GLY A 193 -5.69 3.45 -3.29
C GLY A 193 -6.68 3.92 -4.35
N LEU A 194 -7.28 2.98 -5.09
CA LEU A 194 -8.30 3.27 -6.10
C LEU A 194 -9.58 3.83 -5.47
N MET A 195 -10.03 3.24 -4.37
CA MET A 195 -11.22 3.71 -3.65
C MET A 195 -11.03 5.12 -3.07
N ALA A 196 -9.87 5.38 -2.45
CA ALA A 196 -9.54 6.72 -1.99
C ALA A 196 -9.38 7.72 -3.14
N ALA A 197 -8.88 7.29 -4.30
CA ALA A 197 -8.78 8.14 -5.48
C ALA A 197 -10.17 8.52 -6.04
N VAL A 198 -11.13 7.58 -6.05
CA VAL A 198 -12.52 7.86 -6.44
C VAL A 198 -13.17 8.82 -5.45
N HIS A 199 -13.09 8.52 -4.15
CA HIS A 199 -13.64 9.37 -3.10
C HIS A 199 -13.14 10.82 -3.18
N ALA A 200 -11.88 11.02 -3.58
CA ALA A 200 -11.28 12.33 -3.75
C ALA A 200 -11.44 12.94 -5.17
N ASP A 201 -12.35 12.42 -6.00
CA ASP A 201 -12.63 12.83 -7.39
C ASP A 201 -11.39 12.80 -8.31
N ARG A 202 -10.44 11.91 -8.06
CA ARG A 202 -9.17 11.81 -8.81
C ARG A 202 -9.22 10.80 -9.92
N MET A 203 -10.00 9.74 -9.76
CA MET A 203 -10.12 8.65 -10.72
C MET A 203 -11.57 8.19 -10.85
N THR A 204 -11.88 7.58 -11.98
CA THR A 204 -13.15 6.91 -12.25
C THR A 204 -12.95 5.78 -13.26
N TRP A 205 -13.85 4.82 -13.30
CA TRP A 205 -13.86 3.71 -14.25
C TRP A 205 -15.31 3.29 -14.53
N ALA A 206 -15.55 2.61 -15.65
CA ALA A 206 -16.92 2.35 -16.14
C ALA A 206 -17.60 1.16 -15.46
N ASP A 207 -16.91 0.02 -15.36
CA ASP A 207 -17.47 -1.25 -14.89
C ASP A 207 -16.79 -1.72 -13.59
N THR A 208 -16.50 -3.01 -13.45
CA THR A 208 -15.66 -3.52 -12.37
C THR A 208 -14.20 -3.31 -12.72
N PHE A 209 -13.45 -2.57 -11.89
CA PHE A 209 -12.01 -2.44 -12.09
C PHE A 209 -11.33 -3.75 -11.68
N ARG A 210 -10.53 -4.31 -12.58
CA ARG A 210 -9.80 -5.58 -12.36
C ARG A 210 -8.45 -5.30 -11.71
N VAL A 211 -8.46 -5.17 -10.39
CA VAL A 211 -7.26 -5.00 -9.55
C VAL A 211 -6.28 -6.14 -9.76
N THR A 212 -6.79 -7.37 -9.88
CA THR A 212 -5.95 -8.55 -10.15
C THR A 212 -5.17 -8.41 -11.46
N ALA A 213 -5.83 -7.95 -12.53
CA ALA A 213 -5.22 -7.74 -13.84
C ALA A 213 -4.23 -6.56 -13.82
N ALA A 214 -4.56 -5.46 -13.15
CA ALA A 214 -3.67 -4.30 -13.04
C ALA A 214 -2.36 -4.66 -12.32
N VAL A 215 -2.44 -5.43 -11.22
CA VAL A 215 -1.26 -5.93 -10.51
C VAL A 215 -0.46 -6.89 -11.38
N ALA A 216 -1.12 -7.84 -12.05
CA ALA A 216 -0.44 -8.77 -12.96
C ALA A 216 0.32 -8.01 -14.07
N ASN A 217 -0.28 -6.98 -14.66
CA ASN A 217 0.37 -6.16 -15.69
C ASN A 217 1.57 -5.36 -15.17
N ALA A 218 1.51 -4.87 -13.92
CA ALA A 218 2.56 -4.02 -13.37
C ALA A 218 3.69 -4.77 -12.66
N ALA A 219 3.46 -6.03 -12.28
CA ALA A 219 4.39 -6.88 -11.56
C ALA A 219 4.69 -8.19 -12.30
N TRP A 220 4.41 -8.23 -13.61
CA TRP A 220 4.56 -9.43 -14.46
C TRP A 220 5.96 -10.04 -14.35
N ASP A 221 7.01 -9.22 -14.33
CA ASP A 221 8.41 -9.65 -14.27
C ASP A 221 8.83 -10.16 -12.89
N MET A 222 8.14 -9.73 -11.83
CA MET A 222 8.47 -10.09 -10.46
C MET A 222 7.82 -11.40 -10.02
N PHE A 223 6.55 -11.62 -10.34
CA PHE A 223 5.83 -12.80 -9.87
C PHE A 223 5.93 -13.99 -10.85
N ASP A 224 6.06 -13.76 -12.17
CA ASP A 224 6.22 -14.87 -13.13
C ASP A 224 7.63 -15.46 -13.14
N ALA A 225 8.67 -14.66 -12.86
CA ALA A 225 10.04 -15.15 -12.78
C ALA A 225 10.20 -16.17 -11.63
N GLU A 226 9.52 -15.92 -10.50
CA GLU A 226 9.52 -16.82 -9.36
C GLU A 226 8.74 -18.11 -9.62
N ALA A 227 7.58 -18.03 -10.28
CA ALA A 227 6.82 -19.22 -10.66
C ALA A 227 7.64 -20.17 -11.55
N ARG A 228 8.46 -19.62 -12.47
CA ARG A 228 9.35 -20.42 -13.33
C ARG A 228 10.54 -21.01 -12.57
N HIS A 229 11.10 -20.29 -11.59
CA HIS A 229 12.18 -20.81 -10.74
C HIS A 229 11.71 -21.92 -9.79
N ALA A 230 10.52 -21.81 -9.22
CA ALA A 230 9.95 -22.82 -8.32
C ALA A 230 9.60 -24.14 -9.04
N LEU A 231 9.29 -24.10 -10.34
CA LEU A 231 9.06 -25.29 -11.18
C LEU A 231 10.35 -25.99 -11.62
N ALA A 232 11.50 -25.35 -11.48
CA ALA A 232 12.80 -25.88 -11.90
C ALA A 232 13.65 -26.46 -10.75
N ALA A 233 13.18 -26.33 -9.49
CA ALA A 233 13.82 -26.81 -8.27
C ALA A 233 13.08 -28.04 -7.71
#